data_AF-A0AAJ2H0X8-F1
#
_entry.id   AF-A0AAJ2H0X8-F1
#
_cell.length_a   1.000
_cell.length_b   1.000
_cell.length_c   1.000
_cell.angle_alpha   90.00
_cell.angle_beta   90.00
_cell.angle_gamma   90.00
#
_symmetry.space_group_name_H-M   'P 1'
#
loop_
_entity.id
_entity.type
_entity.pdbx_description
1 polymer ?
#
loop_
_entity_poly.entity_id
_entity_poly.type
_entity_poly.pdbx_seq_one_letter_code
_entity_poly.pdbx_strand_id
1 'polypeptide(L)'
;AQFLGLRVHVTLELHDRTLFVPRFDRTVNNDGVERHAQESLAVLCNKAGFGIRLSHNEVCQVLAEACTYPEQEIIEYLKRDMANVALGNKDNHLRNTAICRDWNGQIKLTPLFDFVPMWLHPEGIARTT
;
A
#
# COMPACT_ATOMS: atom_id res chain seq x y z
N ALA A 1 -5.18 -3.01 10.94
CA ALA A 1 -3.83 -3.06 10.33
C ALA A 1 -2.72 -2.98 11.38
N GLN A 2 -2.64 -1.92 12.19
CA GLN A 2 -1.59 -1.78 13.22
C GLN A 2 -1.51 -2.96 14.20
N PHE A 3 -2.66 -3.45 14.70
CA PHE A 3 -2.73 -4.65 15.56
C PHE A 3 -2.21 -5.94 14.91
N LEU A 4 -2.16 -6.00 13.57
CA LEU A 4 -1.58 -7.12 12.82
C LEU A 4 -0.07 -6.92 12.58
N GLY A 5 0.53 -5.87 13.15
CA GLY A 5 1.92 -5.50 12.96
C GLY A 5 2.25 -5.05 11.54
N LEU A 6 1.28 -4.56 10.75
CA LEU A 6 1.51 -4.00 9.42
C LEU A 6 2.07 -2.58 9.52
N ARG A 7 2.93 -2.18 8.58
CA ARG A 7 3.50 -0.84 8.53
C ARG A 7 2.40 0.16 8.13
N VAL A 8 1.92 0.94 9.09
CA VAL A 8 0.93 2.03 8.89
C VAL A 8 1.55 3.38 9.26
N HIS A 9 0.98 4.48 8.76
CA HIS A 9 1.57 5.81 8.94
C HIS A 9 1.26 6.40 10.32
N VAL A 10 0.03 6.82 10.54
CA VAL A 10 -0.47 7.44 11.78
C VAL A 10 -1.93 7.06 11.98
N THR A 11 -2.47 7.33 13.17
CA THR A 11 -3.89 7.16 13.46
C THR A 11 -4.73 8.03 12.53
N LEU A 12 -5.83 7.47 12.05
CA LEU A 12 -6.79 8.17 11.19
C LEU A 12 -7.80 8.95 12.05
N GLU A 13 -8.29 10.07 11.54
CA GLU A 13 -9.29 10.87 12.22
C GLU A 13 -10.65 10.75 11.52
N LEU A 14 -11.70 10.43 12.28
CA LEU A 14 -13.07 10.41 11.77
C LEU A 14 -13.79 11.67 12.23
N HIS A 15 -14.23 12.48 11.26
CA HIS A 15 -15.04 13.68 11.49
C HIS A 15 -16.40 13.43 10.84
N ASP A 16 -17.44 13.22 11.65
CA ASP A 16 -18.77 12.80 11.22
C ASP A 16 -18.74 11.56 10.30
N ARG A 17 -18.89 11.78 8.98
CA ARG A 17 -18.91 10.74 7.94
C ARG A 17 -17.70 10.80 7.01
N THR A 18 -16.67 11.55 7.40
CA THR A 18 -15.46 11.77 6.60
C THR A 18 -14.23 11.29 7.34
N LEU A 19 -13.48 10.40 6.70
CA LEU A 19 -12.22 9.88 7.21
C LEU A 19 -11.07 10.75 6.70
N PHE A 20 -10.34 11.38 7.62
CA PHE A 20 -9.15 12.15 7.35
C PHE A 20 -7.93 11.25 7.47
N VAL A 21 -7.18 11.14 6.38
CA VAL A 21 -5.98 10.31 6.26
C VAL A 21 -4.78 11.23 6.06
N PRO A 22 -3.89 11.37 7.07
CA PRO A 22 -2.67 12.13 6.90
C PRO A 22 -1.79 11.53 5.80
N ARG A 23 -1.30 12.40 4.91
CA ARG A 23 -0.48 11.99 3.77
C ARG A 23 0.94 11.65 4.22
N PHE A 24 1.34 10.40 4.02
CA PHE A 24 2.70 9.91 4.32
C PHE A 24 3.74 10.25 3.25
N ASP A 25 3.33 10.84 2.13
CA ASP A 25 4.24 11.40 1.12
C ASP A 25 4.58 12.87 1.39
N ARG A 26 4.24 13.38 2.57
CA ARG A 26 4.49 14.75 3.01
C ARG A 26 5.09 14.76 4.41
N THR A 27 5.97 15.72 4.65
CA THR A 27 6.41 16.09 6.00
C THR A 27 6.30 17.60 6.12
N VAL A 28 5.52 18.06 7.09
CA VAL A 28 5.39 19.49 7.41
C VAL A 28 6.46 19.83 8.42
N ASN A 29 7.26 20.85 8.11
CA ASN A 29 8.30 21.39 8.99
C ASN A 29 8.16 22.92 9.06
N ASN A 30 9.04 23.58 9.82
CA ASN A 30 9.00 25.04 9.97
C ASN A 30 9.26 25.80 8.65
N ASP A 31 9.94 25.16 7.70
CA ASP A 31 10.33 25.73 6.41
C ASP A 31 9.32 25.44 5.29
N GLY A 32 8.26 24.68 5.58
CA GLY A 32 7.17 24.37 4.67
C GLY A 32 6.85 22.88 4.60
N VAL A 33 6.62 22.39 3.37
CA VAL A 33 6.16 21.03 3.12
C VAL A 33 7.15 20.29 2.23
N GLU A 34 7.85 19.34 2.82
CA GLU A 34 8.65 18.36 2.10
C GLU A 34 7.75 17.32 1.42
N ARG A 35 8.15 16.90 0.23
CA ARG A 35 7.43 15.90 -0.58
C ARG A 35 8.35 14.70 -0.81
N HIS A 36 7.88 13.52 -0.44
CA HIS A 36 8.60 12.27 -0.64
C HIS A 36 8.20 11.66 -1.99
N ALA A 37 9.18 11.21 -2.77
CA ALA A 37 8.92 10.57 -4.05
C ALA A 37 8.24 9.22 -3.85
N GLN A 38 7.15 8.97 -4.59
CA GLN A 38 6.38 7.74 -4.50
C GLN A 38 5.84 7.30 -5.86
N GLU A 39 5.79 5.99 -6.07
CA GLU A 39 5.22 5.36 -7.25
C GLU A 39 4.45 4.10 -6.85
N SER A 40 3.29 3.88 -7.46
CA SER A 40 2.53 2.64 -7.25
C SER A 40 3.23 1.43 -7.87
N LEU A 41 2.97 0.23 -7.36
CA LEU A 41 3.48 -0.99 -7.99
C LEU A 41 2.96 -1.17 -9.42
N ALA A 42 1.80 -0.62 -9.76
CA ALA A 42 1.29 -0.64 -11.14
C ALA A 42 2.26 0.07 -12.12
N VAL A 43 2.84 1.18 -11.68
CA VAL A 43 3.85 1.94 -12.45
C VAL A 43 5.19 1.20 -12.43
N LEU A 44 5.64 0.76 -11.26
CA LEU A 44 6.92 0.07 -11.09
C LEU A 44 7.01 -1.21 -11.93
N CYS A 45 5.92 -1.97 -12.04
CA CYS A 45 5.87 -3.18 -12.85
C CYS A 45 5.75 -2.90 -14.37
N ASN A 46 5.79 -1.63 -14.81
CA ASN A 46 5.61 -1.21 -16.20
C ASN A 46 4.29 -1.72 -16.84
N LYS A 47 3.25 -1.91 -16.02
CA LYS A 47 1.95 -2.44 -16.44
C LYS A 47 0.86 -1.40 -16.20
N ALA A 48 0.97 -0.27 -16.89
CA ALA A 48 0.02 0.85 -16.83
C ALA A 48 -1.30 0.61 -17.60
N GLY A 49 -1.74 -0.64 -17.75
CA GLY A 49 -3.00 -1.03 -18.39
C GLY A 49 -4.06 -1.47 -17.39
N PHE A 50 -5.33 -1.13 -17.64
CA PHE A 50 -6.45 -1.66 -16.86
C PHE A 50 -6.54 -3.19 -17.02
N GLY A 51 -6.74 -3.93 -15.92
CA GLY A 51 -7.02 -5.36 -15.94
C GLY A 51 -5.81 -6.31 -15.87
N ILE A 52 -4.58 -5.80 -15.77
CA ILE A 52 -3.42 -6.68 -15.64
C ILE A 52 -3.28 -7.15 -14.18
N ARG A 53 -3.49 -8.46 -13.98
CA ARG A 53 -3.21 -9.14 -12.71
C ARG A 53 -1.81 -9.71 -12.75
N LEU A 54 -0.95 -9.28 -11.82
CA LEU A 54 0.29 -9.96 -11.52
C LEU A 54 0.02 -11.03 -10.47
N SER A 55 0.73 -12.14 -10.57
CA SER A 55 0.88 -13.06 -9.46
C SER A 55 1.65 -12.40 -8.31
N HIS A 56 1.43 -12.86 -7.08
CA HIS A 56 2.22 -12.41 -5.93
C HIS A 56 3.71 -12.70 -6.14
N ASN A 57 4.06 -13.79 -6.82
CA ASN A 57 5.45 -14.13 -7.16
C ASN A 57 6.10 -13.06 -8.06
N GLU A 58 5.40 -12.59 -9.10
CA GLU A 58 5.90 -11.51 -9.96
C GLU A 58 6.10 -10.22 -9.16
N VAL A 59 5.19 -9.88 -8.25
CA VAL A 59 5.35 -8.70 -7.38
C VAL A 59 6.55 -8.85 -6.47
N CYS A 60 6.74 -10.02 -5.85
CA CYS A 60 7.92 -10.28 -5.02
C CYS A 60 9.23 -10.15 -5.81
N GLN A 61 9.25 -10.58 -7.07
CA GLN A 61 10.43 -10.40 -7.93
C GLN A 61 10.71 -8.91 -8.20
N VAL A 62 9.69 -8.13 -8.54
CA VAL A 62 9.85 -6.68 -8.76
C VAL A 62 10.34 -5.98 -7.48
N LEU A 63 9.82 -6.35 -6.32
CA LEU A 63 10.30 -5.83 -5.03
C LEU A 63 11.75 -6.26 -4.75
N ALA A 64 12.12 -7.49 -5.13
CA ALA A 64 13.48 -7.99 -4.98
C ALA A 64 14.49 -7.17 -5.81
N GLU A 65 14.08 -6.72 -6.98
CA GLU A 65 14.92 -5.93 -7.90
C GLU A 65 14.96 -4.44 -7.53
N ALA A 66 13.86 -3.87 -7.02
CA ALA A 66 13.72 -2.43 -6.81
C ALA A 66 14.07 -1.94 -5.40
N CYS A 67 13.80 -2.72 -4.35
CA CYS A 67 13.91 -2.26 -2.97
C CYS A 67 15.35 -2.37 -2.44
N THR A 68 15.75 -1.42 -1.58
CA THR A 68 17.08 -1.41 -0.96
C THR A 68 17.30 -2.59 -0.01
N TYR A 69 16.25 -3.01 0.71
CA TYR A 69 16.27 -4.17 1.62
C TYR A 69 15.14 -5.15 1.24
N PRO A 70 15.31 -5.92 0.16
CA PRO A 70 14.20 -6.63 -0.48
C PRO A 70 13.51 -7.66 0.41
N GLU A 71 14.26 -8.40 1.23
CA GLU A 71 13.69 -9.41 2.14
C GLU A 71 12.66 -8.80 3.09
N GLN A 72 12.96 -7.65 3.69
CA GLN A 72 12.07 -6.97 4.63
C GLN A 72 10.80 -6.49 3.94
N GLU A 73 10.93 -5.96 2.73
CA GLU A 73 9.80 -5.43 1.96
C GLU A 73 8.91 -6.55 1.41
N ILE A 74 9.49 -7.68 1.01
CA ILE A 74 8.73 -8.88 0.61
C ILE A 74 7.96 -9.45 1.79
N ILE A 75 8.56 -9.54 2.98
CA ILE A 75 7.86 -10.01 4.19
C ILE A 75 6.68 -9.07 4.52
N GLU A 76 6.89 -7.76 4.47
CA GLU A 76 5.82 -6.78 4.68
C GLU A 76 4.71 -6.92 3.63
N TYR A 77 5.06 -7.11 2.35
CA TYR A 77 4.09 -7.35 1.28
C TYR A 77 3.25 -8.61 1.52
N LEU A 78 3.88 -9.73 1.86
CA LEU A 78 3.18 -10.99 2.13
C LEU A 78 2.27 -10.88 3.36
N LYS A 79 2.69 -10.16 4.40
CA LYS A 79 1.82 -9.89 5.56
C LYS A 79 0.58 -9.07 5.16
N ARG A 80 0.74 -8.07 4.28
CA ARG A 80 -0.39 -7.29 3.74
C ARG A 80 -1.34 -8.18 2.94
N ASP A 81 -0.80 -9.06 2.10
CA ASP A 81 -1.60 -10.00 1.32
C ASP A 81 -2.44 -10.95 2.21
N MET A 82 -1.80 -11.59 3.18
CA MET A 82 -2.50 -12.44 4.16
C MET A 82 -3.60 -11.68 4.90
N ALA A 83 -3.35 -10.42 5.27
CA ALA A 83 -4.34 -9.58 5.93
C ALA A 83 -5.50 -9.21 4.99
N ASN A 84 -5.24 -8.95 3.69
CA ASN A 84 -6.28 -8.71 2.69
C ASN A 84 -7.16 -9.95 2.51
N VAL A 85 -6.57 -11.15 2.43
CA VAL A 85 -7.31 -12.42 2.37
C VAL A 85 -8.18 -12.59 3.61
N ALA A 86 -7.62 -12.42 4.81
CA ALA A 86 -8.33 -12.59 6.07
C ALA A 86 -9.50 -11.60 6.24
N LEU A 87 -9.36 -10.38 5.72
CA LEU A 87 -10.40 -9.35 5.74
C LEU A 87 -11.29 -9.36 4.49
N GLY A 88 -11.16 -10.36 3.62
CA GLY A 88 -11.94 -10.44 2.38
C GLY A 88 -11.77 -9.22 1.47
N ASN A 89 -10.68 -8.46 1.61
CA ASN A 89 -10.40 -7.27 0.82
C ASN A 89 -9.96 -7.66 -0.59
N LYS A 90 -10.94 -7.80 -1.49
CA LYS A 90 -10.68 -8.14 -2.90
C LYS A 90 -10.25 -6.95 -3.74
N ASP A 91 -10.33 -5.73 -3.21
CA ASP A 91 -9.89 -4.51 -3.89
C ASP A 91 -8.41 -4.18 -3.61
N ASN A 92 -7.60 -5.22 -3.41
CA ASN A 92 -6.16 -5.10 -3.24
C ASN A 92 -5.44 -5.18 -4.61
N HIS A 93 -5.64 -4.16 -5.45
CA HIS A 93 -4.95 -4.06 -6.73
C HIS A 93 -3.60 -3.32 -6.63
N LEU A 94 -2.73 -3.46 -7.65
CA LEU A 94 -1.37 -2.89 -7.66
C LEU A 94 -1.26 -1.37 -7.44
N ARG A 95 -2.36 -0.61 -7.55
CA ARG A 95 -2.37 0.83 -7.22
C ARG A 95 -2.51 1.11 -5.73
N ASN A 96 -2.96 0.13 -4.95
CA ASN A 96 -3.14 0.20 -3.48
C ASN A 96 -1.89 -0.27 -2.74
N THR A 97 -0.78 -0.40 -3.46
CA THR A 97 0.55 -0.59 -2.90
C THR A 97 1.53 0.30 -3.67
N ALA A 98 2.40 0.98 -2.94
CA ALA A 98 3.38 1.90 -3.51
C ALA A 98 4.73 1.75 -2.83
N ILE A 99 5.78 2.10 -3.56
CA ILE A 99 7.13 2.31 -3.03
C ILE A 99 7.40 3.79 -2.84
N CYS A 100 8.29 4.13 -1.92
CA CYS A 100 8.84 5.47 -1.78
C CYS A 100 10.36 5.44 -1.88
N ARG A 101 10.92 6.55 -2.33
CA ARG A 101 12.35 6.85 -2.19
C ARG A 101 12.52 7.95 -1.17
N ASP A 102 13.20 7.64 -0.07
CA ASP A 102 13.51 8.64 0.94
C ASP A 102 14.72 9.51 0.55
N TRP A 103 14.99 10.54 1.34
CA TRP A 103 16.08 11.49 1.09
C TRP A 103 17.48 10.86 1.19
N ASN A 104 17.62 9.70 1.82
CA ASN A 104 18.86 8.91 1.82
C ASN A 104 18.99 8.01 0.58
N GLY A 105 18.02 8.07 -0.33
CA GLY A 105 17.97 7.25 -1.53
C GLY A 105 17.44 5.84 -1.32
N GLN A 106 16.96 5.49 -0.12
CA GLN A 106 16.45 4.15 0.14
C GLN A 106 15.07 3.97 -0.49
N ILE A 107 14.89 2.84 -1.18
CA ILE A 107 13.63 2.43 -1.81
C ILE A 107 12.98 1.36 -0.95
N LYS A 108 11.75 1.62 -0.50
CA LYS A 108 10.97 0.74 0.39
C LYS A 108 9.48 0.88 0.12
N LEU A 109 8.67 -0.06 0.60
CA LEU A 109 7.23 0.08 0.61
C LEU A 109 6.79 1.27 1.46
N THR A 110 5.86 2.04 0.92
CA THR A 110 5.09 3.02 1.67
C THR A 110 4.32 2.37 2.82
N PRO A 111 3.90 3.14 3.83
CA PRO A 111 2.85 2.69 4.74
C PRO A 111 1.62 2.16 3.99
N LEU A 112 0.97 1.15 4.53
CA LEU A 112 -0.28 0.60 3.99
C LEU A 112 -1.37 1.69 3.92
N PHE A 113 -2.10 1.72 2.80
CA PHE A 113 -3.22 2.61 2.56
C PHE A 113 -4.32 1.86 1.78
N ASP A 114 -5.50 2.47 1.71
CA ASP A 114 -6.69 1.90 1.03
C ASP A 114 -6.96 0.42 1.39
N PHE A 115 -6.97 0.16 2.69
CA PHE A 115 -7.09 -1.17 3.28
C PHE A 115 -8.38 -1.27 4.09
N VAL A 116 -9.34 -2.03 3.60
CA VAL A 116 -10.71 -2.05 4.13
C VAL A 116 -11.24 -3.48 4.28
N PRO A 117 -11.96 -3.80 5.37
CA PRO A 117 -12.58 -5.10 5.56
C PRO A 117 -13.86 -5.23 4.73
N MET A 118 -13.73 -5.58 3.44
CA MET A 118 -14.85 -5.62 2.50
C MET A 118 -15.95 -6.63 2.85
N TRP A 119 -15.69 -7.59 3.75
CA TRP A 119 -16.76 -8.47 4.26
C TRP A 119 -17.83 -7.72 5.08
N LEU A 120 -17.52 -6.53 5.60
CA LEU A 120 -18.48 -5.65 6.30
C LEU A 120 -19.30 -4.79 5.32
N HIS A 121 -18.99 -4.83 4.03
CA HIS A 121 -19.71 -4.03 3.04
C HIS A 121 -21.16 -4.55 2.88
N PRO A 122 -22.20 -3.69 2.90
CA PRO A 122 -23.61 -4.12 2.84
C PRO A 122 -23.99 -4.91 1.59
N GLU A 123 -23.33 -4.63 0.47
CA GLU A 123 -23.51 -5.37 -0.80
C GLU A 123 -22.71 -6.69 -0.84
N GLY A 124 -22.06 -7.06 0.27
CA GLY A 124 -21.14 -8.18 0.35
C GLY A 124 -19.88 -7.96 -0.48
N ILE A 125 -19.12 -9.04 -0.69
CA ILE A 125 -17.93 -8.99 -1.52
C ILE A 125 -18.34 -9.17 -2.98
N ALA A 126 -18.39 -8.08 -3.75
CA ALA A 126 -18.68 -8.09 -5.18
C ALA A 126 -17.85 -9.18 -5.89
N ARG A 127 -18.52 -10.12 -6.55
CA ARG A 127 -17.89 -11.11 -7.43
C ARG A 127 -18.05 -10.60 -8.87
N THR A 128 -17.02 -9.97 -9.42
CA THR A 128 -16.96 -9.72 -10.86
C THR A 128 -16.65 -11.03 -11.58
N THR A 129 -17.55 -11.47 -12.48
CA THR A 129 -17.33 -12.53 -13.48
C THR A 129 -16.39 -12.05 -14.58
#